data_AF-A0A8I2ZFD7-F1
#
_entry.id   AF-A0A8I2ZFD7-F1
#
_cell.length_a   1.000
_cell.length_b   1.000
_cell.length_c   1.000
_cell.angle_alpha   90.00
_cell.angle_beta   90.00
_cell.angle_gamma   90.00
#
_symmetry.space_group_name_H-M   'P 1'
#
loop_
_entity.id
_entity.type
_entity.pdbx_description
1 polymer ?
#
loop_
_entity_poly.entity_id
_entity_poly.type
_entity_poly.pdbx_seq_one_letter_code
_entity_poly.pdbx_strand_id
1 'polypeptide(L)'
;MAPSASKEKRLAKKAAEGKLDKKTAAKRVGSKNASTAASSVNGDEPELDAHGKPIQPDGPATGADKADEVKRLADQMDKHGISDRVTTGVLASTQTSKDVKITSTSLVFHGRQLIQDSTMELSYGRRYGLLGENGCGKSTLLKAIAAREFPIPEHIDIYLLNEGAPPTDLGALEWVVTEAEREMERLDKLVL
;
A
#
# COMPACT_ATOMS: atom_id res chain seq x y z
N MET A 1 54.55 4.27 -8.02
CA MET A 1 53.69 5.44 -8.26
C MET A 1 52.70 5.52 -7.10
N ALA A 2 52.86 6.53 -6.23
CA ALA A 2 52.09 6.66 -4.99
C ALA A 2 50.62 7.03 -5.26
N PRO A 3 49.65 6.52 -4.49
CA PRO A 3 48.25 6.92 -4.60
C PRO A 3 48.03 8.36 -4.11
N SER A 4 47.24 9.11 -4.87
CA SER A 4 46.92 10.53 -4.66
C SER A 4 46.23 10.82 -3.31
N ALA A 5 46.62 11.95 -2.69
CA ALA A 5 46.22 12.48 -1.37
C ALA A 5 44.70 12.65 -1.15
N SER A 6 43.87 12.50 -2.17
CA SER A 6 42.41 12.56 -2.04
C SER A 6 41.78 11.25 -1.56
N LYS A 7 42.47 10.10 -1.69
CA LYS A 7 41.93 8.79 -1.29
C LYS A 7 42.13 8.49 0.20
N GLU A 8 43.20 9.01 0.79
CA GLU A 8 43.52 8.84 2.23
C GLU A 8 42.61 9.68 3.13
N LYS A 9 42.24 10.90 2.73
CA LYS A 9 41.33 11.75 3.51
C LYS A 9 39.91 11.19 3.63
N ARG A 10 39.46 10.34 2.69
CA ARG A 10 38.12 9.74 2.73
C ARG A 10 38.03 8.50 3.61
N LEU A 11 39.14 7.76 3.75
CA LEU A 11 39.26 6.60 4.64
C LEU A 11 39.47 7.02 6.10
N ALA A 12 40.15 8.14 6.36
CA ALA A 12 40.33 8.68 7.71
C ALA A 12 39.03 9.23 8.33
N LYS A 13 38.13 9.83 7.53
CA LYS A 13 36.87 10.39 8.05
C LYS A 13 35.85 9.31 8.44
N LYS A 14 35.91 8.12 7.82
CA LYS A 14 34.98 7.01 8.09
C LYS A 14 35.36 6.18 9.32
N ALA A 15 36.56 6.36 9.86
CA ALA A 15 37.04 5.69 11.08
C ALA A 15 36.84 6.52 12.37
N ALA A 16 36.47 7.81 12.25
CA ALA A 16 36.39 8.73 13.38
C ALA A 16 34.97 8.98 13.94
N GLU A 17 33.91 8.53 13.26
CA GLU A 17 32.51 8.75 13.68
C GLU A 17 31.86 7.48 14.28
N GLY A 18 32.68 6.64 14.92
CA GLY A 18 32.21 5.52 15.74
C GLY A 18 32.50 5.77 17.22
N LYS A 19 31.42 5.88 18.01
CA LYS A 19 31.31 5.86 19.49
C LYS A 19 31.54 7.17 20.24
N LEU A 20 30.46 7.72 20.78
CA LEU A 20 30.45 8.49 22.03
C LEU A 20 29.11 8.23 22.76
N ASP A 21 29.15 7.32 23.73
CA ASP A 21 28.13 7.16 24.77
C ASP A 21 28.16 8.38 25.71
N LYS A 22 27.00 9.00 26.00
CA LYS A 22 26.81 9.81 27.22
C LYS A 22 25.39 9.70 27.79
N LYS A 23 25.40 9.09 28.98
CA LYS A 23 24.43 8.99 30.08
C LYS A 23 23.47 10.18 30.32
N THR A 24 22.19 9.82 30.55
CA THR A 24 21.26 10.20 31.65
C THR A 24 21.15 11.64 32.18
N ALA A 25 19.91 12.19 32.16
CA ALA A 25 19.17 12.80 33.30
C ALA A 25 17.90 13.52 32.78
N ALA A 26 16.70 12.95 32.94
CA ALA A 26 15.71 13.27 33.98
C ALA A 26 14.80 14.50 33.73
N LYS A 27 13.50 14.24 33.47
CA LYS A 27 12.43 14.98 34.16
C LYS A 27 11.30 14.01 34.52
N ARG A 28 11.26 13.68 35.81
CA ARG A 28 10.15 13.07 36.52
C ARG A 28 8.96 14.05 36.55
N VAL A 29 7.76 13.54 36.38
CA VAL A 29 6.63 13.89 37.26
C VAL A 29 6.15 12.57 37.82
N GLY A 30 6.34 12.39 39.12
CA GLY A 30 5.82 11.26 39.86
C GLY A 30 4.46 11.61 40.46
N SER A 31 3.63 10.59 40.63
CA SER A 31 2.84 10.47 41.85
C SER A 31 3.05 9.06 42.38
N LYS A 32 3.63 9.00 43.58
CA LYS A 32 3.71 7.80 44.42
C LYS A 32 2.33 7.59 45.03
N ASN A 33 1.90 6.33 45.15
CA ASN A 33 1.66 5.81 46.49
C ASN A 33 1.84 4.29 46.53
N ALA A 34 2.26 3.86 47.72
CA ALA A 34 2.98 2.62 47.96
C ALA A 34 2.09 1.54 48.59
N SER A 35 2.56 0.30 48.42
CA SER A 35 2.44 -0.87 49.29
C SER A 35 1.06 -1.38 49.67
N THR A 36 0.76 -2.63 49.32
CA THR A 36 0.67 -3.73 50.31
C THR A 36 0.54 -5.10 49.62
N ALA A 37 1.23 -6.08 50.21
CA ALA A 37 0.97 -7.51 50.33
C ALA A 37 0.27 -8.32 49.21
N ALA A 38 0.85 -9.51 48.99
CA ALA A 38 0.38 -10.59 48.14
C ALA A 38 -1.10 -10.96 48.30
N SER A 39 -1.74 -11.25 47.17
CA SER A 39 -2.57 -12.44 47.03
C SER A 39 -2.69 -12.84 45.56
N SER A 40 -2.43 -14.11 45.32
CA SER A 40 -2.75 -14.87 44.12
C SER A 40 -4.22 -14.68 43.71
N VAL A 41 -4.47 -14.24 42.48
CA VAL A 41 -5.72 -14.52 41.77
C VAL A 41 -5.36 -14.85 40.33
N ASN A 42 -5.51 -16.13 39.98
CA ASN A 42 -5.59 -16.59 38.61
C ASN A 42 -6.74 -15.86 37.92
N GLY A 43 -6.44 -15.19 36.81
CA GLY A 43 -7.41 -14.58 35.93
C GLY A 43 -6.71 -14.12 34.65
N ASP A 44 -6.72 -14.96 33.62
CA ASP A 44 -6.39 -14.58 32.25
C ASP A 44 -7.45 -13.59 31.73
N GLU A 45 -7.34 -12.32 32.13
CA GLU A 45 -8.07 -11.22 31.50
C GLU A 45 -7.10 -10.55 30.49
N PRO A 46 -7.45 -10.47 29.19
CA PRO A 46 -6.58 -9.85 28.20
C PRO A 46 -6.45 -8.35 28.51
N GLU A 47 -5.21 -7.84 28.61
CA GLU A 47 -4.97 -6.41 28.73
C GLU A 47 -5.64 -5.68 27.55
N LEU A 48 -6.43 -4.64 27.84
CA LEU A 48 -7.19 -3.88 26.85
C LEU A 48 -6.47 -2.55 26.55
N ASP A 49 -6.51 -2.11 25.30
CA ASP A 49 -6.00 -0.81 24.86
C ASP A 49 -6.88 0.35 25.39
N ALA A 50 -6.46 1.60 25.14
CA ALA A 50 -7.20 2.80 25.56
C ALA A 50 -8.63 2.90 24.95
N HIS A 51 -8.98 2.01 24.03
CA HIS A 51 -10.28 1.90 23.38
C HIS A 51 -11.03 0.61 23.76
N GLY A 52 -10.55 -0.13 24.77
CA GLY A 52 -11.20 -1.33 25.28
C GLY A 52 -11.03 -2.57 24.41
N LYS A 53 -10.06 -2.59 23.48
CA LYS A 53 -9.77 -3.75 22.62
C LYS A 53 -8.62 -4.57 23.19
N PRO A 54 -8.65 -5.92 23.11
CA PRO A 54 -7.54 -6.76 23.54
C PRO A 54 -6.23 -6.37 22.86
N ILE A 55 -5.20 -6.08 23.65
CA ILE A 55 -3.84 -5.83 23.18
C ILE A 55 -3.31 -7.17 22.64
N GLN A 56 -3.17 -7.26 21.33
CA GLN A 56 -2.57 -8.43 20.72
C GLN A 56 -1.06 -8.43 21.01
N PRO A 57 -0.47 -9.55 21.44
CA PRO A 57 0.97 -9.64 21.65
C PRO A 57 1.70 -9.39 20.33
N ASP A 58 2.82 -8.65 20.38
CA ASP A 58 3.69 -8.34 19.23
C ASP A 58 4.32 -9.63 18.67
N GLY A 59 3.55 -10.39 17.88
CA GLY A 59 4.03 -11.51 17.09
C GLY A 59 4.78 -11.01 15.85
N PRO A 60 5.68 -11.83 15.27
CA PRO A 60 6.43 -11.45 14.08
C PRO A 60 5.52 -10.97 12.94
N ALA A 61 6.00 -10.02 12.14
CA ALA A 61 5.26 -9.42 11.02
C ALA A 61 5.07 -10.37 9.81
N THR A 62 5.42 -11.64 9.94
CA THR A 62 5.48 -12.64 8.87
C THR A 62 4.33 -13.64 8.88
N GLY A 63 3.30 -13.44 9.71
CA GLY A 63 2.11 -14.30 9.70
C GLY A 63 1.33 -14.14 8.39
N ALA A 64 0.85 -15.25 7.80
CA ALA A 64 0.08 -15.24 6.55
C ALA A 64 -1.14 -14.30 6.63
N ASP A 65 -1.84 -14.28 7.78
CA ASP A 65 -2.98 -13.40 8.02
C ASP A 65 -2.63 -11.90 7.91
N LYS A 66 -1.41 -11.52 8.31
CA LYS A 66 -0.92 -10.14 8.20
C LYS A 66 -0.55 -9.79 6.75
N ALA A 67 -0.10 -10.75 5.96
CA ALA A 67 0.22 -10.51 4.55
C ALA A 67 -1.04 -10.19 3.72
N ASP A 68 -2.14 -10.91 3.98
CA ASP A 68 -3.44 -10.64 3.36
C ASP A 68 -4.00 -9.29 3.80
N GLU A 69 -3.84 -8.91 5.07
CA GLU A 69 -4.23 -7.59 5.56
C GLU A 69 -3.44 -6.46 4.87
N VAL A 70 -2.11 -6.61 4.75
CA VAL A 70 -1.25 -5.64 4.06
C VAL A 70 -1.66 -5.49 2.60
N LYS A 71 -2.01 -6.59 1.92
CA LYS A 71 -2.47 -6.56 0.53
C LYS A 71 -3.79 -5.80 0.38
N ARG A 72 -4.76 -6.05 1.25
CA ARG A 72 -6.06 -5.32 1.23
C ARG A 72 -5.86 -3.82 1.46
N LEU A 73 -5.00 -3.46 2.41
CA LEU A 73 -4.65 -2.06 2.67
C LEU A 73 -3.96 -1.41 1.46
N ALA A 74 -3.07 -2.14 0.78
CA ALA A 74 -2.43 -1.68 -0.44
C ALA A 74 -3.46 -1.43 -1.56
N ASP A 75 -4.47 -2.29 -1.70
CA ASP A 75 -5.57 -2.13 -2.67
C ASP A 75 -6.61 -1.07 -2.24
N GLN A 76 -6.44 -0.50 -1.04
CA GLN A 76 -7.35 0.45 -0.40
C GLN A 76 -8.77 -0.14 -0.22
N MET A 77 -8.81 -1.41 0.19
CA MET A 77 -10.02 -2.12 0.55
C MET A 77 -10.17 -2.16 2.08
N ASP A 78 -11.41 -2.13 2.54
CA ASP A 78 -11.76 -2.32 3.93
C ASP A 78 -11.65 -3.80 4.34
N LYS A 79 -11.99 -4.10 5.60
CA LYS A 79 -11.95 -5.47 6.13
C LYS A 79 -12.90 -6.44 5.43
N HIS A 80 -13.91 -5.92 4.73
CA HIS A 80 -14.91 -6.66 3.98
C HIS A 80 -14.58 -6.74 2.48
N GLY A 81 -13.44 -6.19 2.05
CA GLY A 81 -13.04 -6.16 0.64
C GLY A 81 -13.76 -5.08 -0.17
N ILE A 82 -14.50 -4.19 0.50
CA ILE A 82 -15.20 -3.06 -0.11
C ILE A 82 -14.23 -1.89 -0.18
N SER A 83 -14.18 -1.25 -1.32
CA SER A 83 -13.41 -0.02 -1.50
C SER A 83 -14.09 1.14 -0.77
N ASP A 84 -13.31 1.92 0.00
CA ASP A 84 -13.79 3.19 0.61
C ASP A 84 -13.94 4.33 -0.42
N ARG A 85 -13.88 4.01 -1.71
CA ARG A 85 -14.05 4.94 -2.81
C ARG A 85 -15.52 4.99 -3.20
N VAL A 86 -16.01 6.20 -3.44
CA VAL A 86 -17.29 6.45 -4.09
C VAL A 86 -17.01 7.16 -5.41
N THR A 87 -17.38 6.50 -6.50
CA THR A 87 -17.24 7.01 -7.86
C THR A 87 -18.60 7.35 -8.45
N THR A 88 -18.64 8.40 -9.24
CA THR A 88 -19.77 8.69 -10.14
C THR A 88 -19.23 9.04 -11.52
N GLY A 89 -20.02 8.76 -12.55
CA GLY A 89 -19.69 9.09 -13.91
C GLY A 89 -20.72 8.53 -14.87
N VAL A 90 -20.88 9.18 -16.02
CA VAL A 90 -21.77 8.76 -17.10
C VAL A 90 -20.92 8.48 -18.33
N LEU A 91 -20.98 7.25 -18.85
CA LEU A 91 -20.33 6.90 -20.10
C LEU A 91 -21.01 7.65 -21.25
N ALA A 92 -20.26 8.55 -21.88
CA ALA A 92 -20.71 9.38 -22.99
C ALA A 92 -20.22 8.88 -24.36
N SER A 93 -19.21 8.01 -24.39
CA SER A 93 -18.76 7.36 -25.62
C SER A 93 -19.67 6.19 -26.02
N THR A 94 -19.74 5.91 -27.31
CA THR A 94 -20.49 4.75 -27.84
C THR A 94 -19.91 3.44 -27.31
N GLN A 95 -20.78 2.46 -27.05
CA GLN A 95 -20.39 1.18 -26.45
C GLN A 95 -19.42 0.34 -27.28
N THR A 96 -19.34 0.57 -28.60
CA THR A 96 -18.39 -0.10 -29.50
C THR A 96 -17.13 0.72 -29.76
N SER A 97 -17.05 1.94 -29.22
CA SER A 97 -15.90 2.82 -29.41
C SER A 97 -14.66 2.26 -28.71
N LYS A 98 -13.49 2.56 -29.27
CA LYS A 98 -12.20 2.36 -28.58
C LYS A 98 -11.84 3.54 -27.68
N ASP A 99 -12.47 4.68 -27.89
CA ASP A 99 -12.33 5.86 -27.04
C ASP A 99 -13.27 5.75 -25.84
N VAL A 100 -12.77 6.08 -24.65
CA VAL A 100 -13.56 6.10 -23.42
C VAL A 100 -13.78 7.54 -23.00
N LYS A 101 -15.04 7.96 -22.95
CA LYS A 101 -15.41 9.30 -22.48
C LYS A 101 -16.42 9.21 -21.35
N ILE A 102 -16.07 9.77 -20.20
CA ILE A 102 -16.89 9.75 -18.99
C ILE A 102 -17.14 11.18 -18.54
N THR A 103 -18.40 11.60 -18.54
CA THR A 103 -18.83 12.91 -18.06
C THR A 103 -19.29 12.83 -16.61
N SER A 104 -19.27 13.96 -15.91
CA SER A 104 -19.63 14.06 -14.49
C SER A 104 -18.89 13.06 -13.60
N THR A 105 -17.59 12.91 -13.89
CA THR A 105 -16.67 12.07 -13.14
C THR A 105 -16.41 12.71 -11.78
N SER A 106 -16.84 12.04 -10.71
CA SER A 106 -16.45 12.41 -9.35
C SER A 106 -15.86 11.21 -8.62
N LEU A 107 -14.91 11.48 -7.74
CA LEU A 107 -14.24 10.47 -6.91
C LEU A 107 -14.09 11.03 -5.50
N VAL A 108 -14.68 10.35 -4.54
CA VAL A 108 -14.52 10.60 -3.11
C VAL A 108 -13.81 9.40 -2.50
N PHE A 109 -12.84 9.65 -1.62
CA PHE A 109 -12.14 8.60 -0.90
C PHE A 109 -12.02 9.00 0.57
N HIS A 110 -12.46 8.13 1.48
CA HIS A 110 -12.46 8.41 2.93
C HIS A 110 -13.08 9.78 3.28
N GLY A 111 -14.19 10.13 2.62
CA GLY A 111 -14.89 11.40 2.81
C GLY A 111 -14.20 12.63 2.20
N ARG A 112 -13.01 12.50 1.60
CA ARG A 112 -12.33 13.57 0.87
C ARG A 112 -12.67 13.51 -0.61
N GLN A 113 -13.14 14.62 -1.16
CA GLN A 113 -13.34 14.76 -2.61
C GLN A 113 -11.98 14.90 -3.31
N LEU A 114 -11.65 13.94 -4.17
CA LEU A 114 -10.41 13.92 -4.96
C LEU A 114 -10.66 14.48 -6.37
N ILE A 115 -11.80 14.15 -6.96
CA ILE A 115 -12.25 14.65 -8.27
C ILE A 115 -13.70 15.09 -8.13
N GLN A 116 -14.03 16.24 -8.72
CA GLN A 116 -15.36 16.85 -8.67
C GLN A 116 -15.83 17.15 -10.09
N ASP A 117 -16.96 16.56 -10.48
CA ASP A 117 -17.73 16.84 -11.70
C ASP A 117 -16.86 17.15 -12.94
N SER A 118 -15.89 16.27 -13.19
CA SER A 118 -14.90 16.46 -14.26
C SER A 118 -15.24 15.58 -15.47
N THR A 119 -14.73 15.93 -16.64
CA THR A 119 -14.81 15.06 -17.82
C THR A 119 -13.49 14.34 -18.01
N MET A 120 -13.53 13.01 -18.05
CA MET A 120 -12.38 12.16 -18.33
C MET A 120 -12.51 11.58 -19.74
N GLU A 121 -11.49 11.80 -20.57
CA GLU A 121 -11.47 11.33 -21.96
C GLU A 121 -10.14 10.63 -22.25
N LEU A 122 -10.23 9.34 -22.56
CA LEU A 122 -9.11 8.47 -22.93
C LEU A 122 -9.30 8.04 -24.37
N SER A 123 -8.59 8.68 -25.30
CA SER A 123 -8.65 8.32 -26.71
C SER A 123 -7.67 7.19 -27.02
N TYR A 124 -8.06 6.30 -27.91
CA TYR A 124 -7.25 5.19 -28.37
C TYR A 124 -5.92 5.66 -28.97
N GLY A 125 -4.84 4.95 -28.65
CA GLY A 125 -3.48 5.26 -29.13
C GLY A 125 -2.81 6.44 -28.43
N ARG A 126 -3.46 7.07 -27.43
CA ARG A 126 -2.87 8.16 -26.65
C ARG A 126 -2.22 7.66 -25.36
N ARG A 127 -1.18 8.38 -24.94
CA ARG A 127 -0.49 8.16 -23.66
C ARG A 127 -0.73 9.38 -22.78
N TYR A 128 -1.21 9.14 -21.58
CA TYR A 128 -1.55 10.19 -20.62
C TYR A 128 -0.63 10.11 -19.40
N GLY A 129 -0.23 11.26 -18.88
CA GLY A 129 0.49 11.39 -17.62
C GLY A 129 -0.40 12.06 -16.59
N LEU A 130 -0.53 11.44 -15.41
CA LEU A 130 -1.27 12.02 -14.30
C LEU A 130 -0.29 12.79 -13.39
N LEU A 131 -0.46 14.11 -13.33
CA LEU A 131 0.41 15.02 -12.58
C LEU A 131 -0.33 15.60 -11.37
N GLY A 132 0.41 15.88 -10.30
CA GLY A 132 -0.12 16.46 -9.07
C GLY A 132 0.76 16.15 -7.87
N GLU A 133 0.49 16.79 -6.75
CA GLU A 133 1.22 16.59 -5.49
C GLU A 133 1.07 15.17 -4.94
N ASN A 134 2.01 14.76 -4.09
CA ASN A 134 1.90 13.48 -3.39
C ASN A 134 0.67 13.51 -2.47
N GLY A 135 -0.14 12.45 -2.52
CA GLY A 135 -1.38 12.38 -1.75
C GLY A 135 -2.59 13.12 -2.34
N CYS A 136 -2.50 13.68 -3.57
CA CYS A 136 -3.67 14.28 -4.23
C CYS A 136 -4.68 13.27 -4.80
N GLY A 137 -4.38 11.97 -4.73
CA GLY A 137 -5.30 10.91 -5.17
C GLY A 137 -4.97 10.25 -6.51
N LYS A 138 -3.78 10.50 -7.08
CA LYS A 138 -3.36 9.92 -8.38
C LYS A 138 -3.49 8.39 -8.45
N SER A 139 -2.85 7.70 -7.51
CA SER A 139 -2.91 6.24 -7.44
C SER A 139 -4.32 5.75 -7.12
N THR A 140 -5.09 6.51 -6.34
CA THR A 140 -6.50 6.21 -6.04
C THR A 140 -7.37 6.28 -7.29
N LEU A 141 -7.18 7.27 -8.17
CA LEU A 141 -7.85 7.34 -9.46
C LEU A 141 -7.51 6.13 -10.35
N LEU A 142 -6.22 5.79 -10.45
CA LEU A 142 -5.80 4.64 -11.25
C LEU A 142 -6.38 3.31 -10.73
N LYS A 143 -6.44 3.14 -9.40
CA LYS A 143 -7.08 1.98 -8.76
C LYS A 143 -8.58 1.92 -9.02
N ALA A 144 -9.29 3.06 -8.94
CA ALA A 144 -10.71 3.14 -9.26
C ALA A 144 -11.00 2.75 -10.73
N ILE A 145 -10.16 3.21 -11.67
CA ILE A 145 -10.24 2.82 -13.08
C ILE A 145 -10.02 1.32 -13.23
N ALA A 146 -8.96 0.77 -12.61
CA ALA A 146 -8.62 -0.64 -12.68
C ALA A 146 -9.69 -1.56 -12.09
N ALA A 147 -10.32 -1.14 -10.99
CA ALA A 147 -11.42 -1.85 -10.35
C ALA A 147 -12.75 -1.72 -11.11
N ARG A 148 -12.76 -1.08 -12.29
CA ARG A 148 -13.98 -0.76 -13.07
C ARG A 148 -15.06 -0.02 -12.25
N GLU A 149 -14.64 0.81 -11.30
CA GLU A 149 -15.56 1.67 -10.52
C GLU A 149 -16.14 2.82 -11.37
N PHE A 150 -15.54 3.10 -12.52
CA PHE A 150 -16.09 3.96 -13.56
C PHE A 150 -16.71 3.12 -14.68
N PRO A 151 -17.73 3.63 -15.40
CA PRO A 151 -18.43 2.89 -16.45
C PRO A 151 -17.55 2.76 -17.70
N ILE A 152 -16.64 1.78 -17.70
CA ILE A 152 -15.75 1.48 -18.83
C ILE A 152 -16.36 0.32 -19.63
N PRO A 153 -16.43 0.41 -20.97
CA PRO A 153 -16.98 -0.66 -21.81
C PRO A 153 -16.36 -2.05 -21.53
N GLU A 154 -17.18 -3.09 -21.65
CA GLU A 154 -16.77 -4.47 -21.35
C GLU A 154 -15.67 -5.00 -22.26
N HIS A 155 -15.67 -4.59 -23.53
CA HIS A 155 -14.66 -5.01 -24.52
C HIS A 155 -13.29 -4.34 -24.33
N ILE A 156 -13.13 -3.50 -23.31
CA ILE A 156 -11.86 -2.86 -22.96
C ILE A 156 -11.33 -3.51 -21.70
N ASP A 157 -10.19 -4.19 -21.82
CA ASP A 157 -9.47 -4.74 -20.69
C ASP A 157 -8.59 -3.69 -20.02
N ILE A 158 -8.48 -3.76 -18.70
CA ILE A 158 -7.72 -2.83 -17.89
C ILE A 158 -6.69 -3.62 -17.10
N TYR A 159 -5.42 -3.30 -17.31
CA TYR A 159 -4.30 -3.88 -16.56
C TYR A 159 -3.64 -2.78 -15.73
N LEU A 160 -3.66 -2.94 -14.40
CA LEU A 160 -2.97 -2.05 -13.48
C LEU A 160 -1.73 -2.72 -12.94
N LEU A 161 -0.57 -2.16 -13.26
CA LEU A 161 0.70 -2.52 -12.63
C LEU A 161 0.88 -1.64 -11.39
N ASN A 162 0.58 -2.18 -10.21
CA ASN A 162 0.72 -1.47 -8.94
C ASN A 162 2.10 -1.66 -8.31
N GLU A 163 2.69 -2.86 -8.44
CA GLU A 163 3.95 -3.25 -7.81
C GLU A 163 4.90 -3.88 -8.83
N GLY A 164 6.20 -3.77 -8.56
CA GLY A 164 7.23 -4.45 -9.36
C GLY A 164 7.31 -5.93 -9.03
N ALA A 165 7.86 -6.72 -9.95
CA ALA A 165 8.15 -8.13 -9.70
C ALA A 165 9.09 -8.29 -8.49
N PRO A 166 8.86 -9.30 -7.63
CA PRO A 166 9.76 -9.59 -6.52
C PRO A 166 11.16 -9.95 -7.03
N PRO A 167 12.21 -9.71 -6.22
CA PRO A 167 13.56 -10.10 -6.59
C PRO A 167 13.62 -11.59 -6.89
N THR A 168 14.21 -11.94 -8.02
CA THR A 168 14.37 -13.31 -8.49
C THR A 168 15.70 -13.46 -9.22
N ASP A 169 16.26 -14.66 -9.16
CA ASP A 169 17.46 -15.03 -9.93
C ASP A 169 17.11 -15.45 -11.37
N LEU A 170 15.81 -15.59 -11.69
CA LEU A 170 15.33 -15.92 -13.03
C LEU A 170 15.50 -14.75 -14.01
N GLY A 171 15.70 -15.06 -15.29
CA GLY A 171 15.64 -14.06 -16.34
C GLY A 171 14.22 -13.45 -16.45
N ALA A 172 14.10 -12.21 -16.92
CA ALA A 172 12.80 -11.52 -17.00
C ALA A 172 11.74 -12.30 -17.79
N LEU A 173 12.13 -12.89 -18.93
CA LEU A 173 11.21 -13.69 -19.75
C LEU A 173 10.79 -14.98 -19.02
N GLU A 174 11.75 -15.68 -18.42
CA GLU A 174 11.52 -16.93 -17.70
C GLU A 174 10.61 -16.69 -16.49
N TRP A 175 10.79 -15.59 -15.77
CA TRP A 175 9.91 -15.20 -14.67
C TRP A 175 8.47 -14.97 -15.16
N VAL A 176 8.27 -14.23 -16.25
CA VAL A 176 6.93 -13.96 -16.81
C VAL A 176 6.25 -15.26 -17.25
N VAL A 177 6.98 -16.15 -17.93
CA VAL A 177 6.43 -17.44 -18.39
C VAL A 177 6.06 -18.32 -17.20
N THR A 178 6.98 -18.48 -16.24
CA THR A 178 6.76 -19.31 -15.05
C THR A 178 5.56 -18.81 -14.22
N GLU A 179 5.44 -17.49 -14.05
CA GLU A 179 4.32 -16.90 -13.30
C GLU A 179 2.99 -17.05 -14.05
N ALA A 180 3.00 -16.91 -15.38
CA ALA A 180 1.81 -17.15 -16.21
C ALA A 180 1.35 -18.62 -16.16
N GLU A 181 2.29 -19.58 -16.22
CA GLU A 181 1.98 -21.01 -16.07
C GLU A 181 1.40 -21.32 -14.70
N ARG A 182 1.99 -20.76 -13.62
CA ARG A 182 1.47 -20.91 -12.25
C ARG A 182 0.06 -20.34 -12.11
N GLU A 183 -0.21 -19.17 -12.66
CA GLU A 183 -1.53 -18.55 -12.60
C GLU A 183 -2.56 -19.35 -13.40
N MET A 184 -2.17 -19.89 -14.56
CA MET A 184 -3.02 -20.79 -15.36
C MET A 184 -3.39 -22.05 -14.57
N GLU A 185 -2.41 -22.69 -13.92
CA GLU A 185 -2.65 -23.86 -13.07
C GLU A 185 -3.57 -23.53 -11.88
N ARG A 186 -3.44 -22.33 -11.30
CA ARG A 186 -4.32 -21.85 -10.22
C ARG A 186 -5.75 -21.68 -10.71
N LEU A 187 -5.96 -21.10 -11.89
CA LEU A 187 -7.27 -20.89 -12.48
C LEU A 187 -7.95 -22.21 -12.87
N ASP A 188 -7.20 -23.16 -13.44
CA ASP A 188 -7.73 -24.49 -13.78
C ASP A 188 -8.27 -25.23 -12.55
N LYS A 189 -7.58 -25.11 -11.40
CA LYS A 189 -8.01 -25.68 -10.12
C LYS A 189 -9.26 -25.02 -9.51
N LEU A 190 -9.61 -23.81 -9.93
CA LEU A 190 -10.81 -23.08 -9.45
C LEU A 190 -12.06 -23.41 -10.27
N VAL A 191 -11.88 -23.93 -11.49
CA VAL A 191 -12.96 -24.24 -12.44
C VAL A 191 -13.36 -25.73 -12.38
N LEU A 192 -12.51 -26.60 -11.85
CA LEU A 192 -12.76 -28.02 -11.56
C LEU A 192 -13.25 -28.24 -10.13
#